data_AF-A0A7S0ACG1-F1
#
_entry.id   AF-A0A7S0ACG1-F1
#
_cell.length_a   1.000
_cell.length_b   1.000
_cell.length_c   1.000
_cell.angle_alpha   90.00
_cell.angle_beta   90.00
_cell.angle_gamma   90.00
#
_symmetry.space_group_name_H-M   'P 1'
#
loop_
_entity.id
_entity.type
_entity.pdbx_description
1 polymer ?
#
loop_
_entity_poly.entity_id
_entity_poly.type
_entity_poly.pdbx_seq_one_letter_code
_entity_poly.pdbx_strand_id
1 'polypeptide(L)'
;GDCLVERAQIGECTENVPFMNQKCPMSCGVCNGDGGSASSCEDVFRNCAEYVSRGDCLVEKSALLTKCRRSCYFCTPNDESADRDELGRNKMYQSLRLGPSQDISGTLQERESARENLRQVDQYLRRVMLSDDVGDAERARCTNR
;
A
#
# COMPACT_ATOMS: atom_id res chain seq x y z
N GLY A 1 -8.26 -16.74 24.47
CA GLY A 1 -7.88 -17.13 23.10
C GLY A 1 -6.54 -16.50 22.79
N ASP A 2 -5.73 -17.11 21.92
CA ASP A 2 -4.31 -16.78 21.77
C ASP A 2 -4.04 -15.38 21.18
N CYS A 3 -5.07 -14.71 20.64
CA CYS A 3 -4.98 -13.37 20.04
C CYS A 3 -5.30 -12.20 20.98
N LEU A 4 -4.98 -12.31 22.28
CA LEU A 4 -5.16 -11.18 23.21
C LEU A 4 -4.32 -9.98 22.79
N VAL A 5 -4.89 -8.78 22.82
CA VAL A 5 -4.20 -7.52 22.49
C VAL A 5 -2.96 -7.31 23.37
N GLU A 6 -3.00 -7.76 24.63
CA GLU A 6 -1.83 -7.73 25.51
C GLU A 6 -0.64 -8.54 24.95
N ARG A 7 -0.85 -9.73 24.36
CA ARG A 7 0.25 -10.51 23.76
C ARG A 7 0.84 -9.82 22.53
N ALA A 8 0.00 -9.14 21.75
CA ALA A 8 0.45 -8.31 20.64
C ALA A 8 1.33 -7.14 21.11
N GLN A 9 1.03 -6.56 22.28
CA GLN A 9 1.83 -5.50 22.91
C GLN A 9 3.10 -6.00 23.61
N ILE A 10 3.15 -7.27 24.02
CA ILE A 10 4.32 -7.91 24.66
C ILE A 10 5.37 -8.38 23.62
N GLY A 11 5.17 -8.07 22.33
CA GLY A 11 6.18 -8.31 21.27
C GLY A 11 5.95 -9.56 20.41
N GLU A 12 4.86 -10.31 20.60
CA GLU A 12 4.59 -11.49 19.75
C GLU A 12 4.35 -11.12 18.28
N CYS A 13 3.82 -9.93 17.99
CA CYS A 13 3.67 -9.44 16.61
C CYS A 13 5.02 -9.10 15.93
N THR A 14 6.11 -9.05 16.68
CA THR A 14 7.47 -8.82 16.18
C THR A 14 8.37 -10.07 16.27
N GLU A 15 8.17 -10.92 17.28
CA GLU A 15 8.96 -12.14 17.48
C GLU A 15 8.37 -13.37 16.78
N ASN A 16 7.03 -13.42 16.64
CA ASN A 16 6.30 -14.55 16.06
C ASN A 16 5.43 -14.10 14.87
N VAL A 17 6.01 -13.27 14.01
CA VAL A 17 5.35 -12.60 12.88
C VAL A 17 4.51 -13.55 12.00
N PRO A 18 5.01 -14.73 11.57
CA PRO A 18 4.24 -15.58 10.65
C PRO A 18 2.96 -16.12 11.29
N PHE A 19 3.02 -16.55 12.55
CA PHE A 19 1.86 -17.05 13.28
C PHE A 19 0.89 -15.90 13.57
N MET A 20 1.39 -14.82 14.14
CA MET A 20 0.55 -13.72 14.61
C MET A 20 -0.12 -12.96 13.45
N ASN A 21 0.55 -12.76 12.32
CA ASN A 21 -0.07 -12.15 11.15
C ASN A 21 -1.15 -13.04 10.53
N GLN A 22 -1.04 -14.36 10.64
CA GLN A 22 -2.01 -15.30 10.09
C GLN A 22 -3.21 -15.51 11.02
N LYS A 23 -2.95 -15.62 12.33
CA LYS A 23 -3.93 -15.96 13.36
C LYS A 23 -4.55 -14.73 14.01
N CYS A 24 -3.76 -13.69 14.23
CA CYS A 24 -4.12 -12.52 15.01
C CYS A 24 -3.94 -11.19 14.24
N PRO A 25 -4.37 -11.09 12.96
CA PRO A 25 -4.08 -9.91 12.14
C PRO A 25 -4.74 -8.63 12.66
N MET A 26 -5.87 -8.70 13.38
CA MET A 26 -6.45 -7.52 14.01
C MET A 26 -5.58 -7.06 15.18
N SER A 27 -5.21 -7.99 16.07
CA SER A 27 -4.44 -7.67 17.28
C SER A 27 -3.05 -7.12 16.95
N CYS A 28 -2.46 -7.55 15.83
CA CYS A 28 -1.17 -7.05 15.35
C CYS A 28 -1.25 -5.82 14.44
N GLY A 29 -2.43 -5.23 14.25
CA GLY A 29 -2.58 -4.06 13.37
C GLY A 29 -2.35 -4.38 11.89
N VAL A 30 -2.23 -5.66 11.51
CA VAL A 30 -2.06 -6.09 10.12
C VAL A 30 -3.28 -5.73 9.28
N CYS A 31 -4.47 -5.79 9.86
CA CYS A 31 -5.72 -5.36 9.19
C CYS A 31 -5.71 -3.89 8.81
N ASN A 32 -4.98 -3.07 9.57
CA ASN A 32 -4.79 -1.65 9.29
C ASN A 32 -3.50 -1.40 8.50
N GLY A 33 -2.75 -2.47 8.19
CA GLY A 33 -1.49 -2.50 7.46
C GLY A 33 -0.30 -1.89 8.20
N ASP A 34 -0.29 -2.00 9.53
CA ASP A 34 0.81 -1.54 10.42
C ASP A 34 2.13 -2.34 10.25
N GLY A 35 2.17 -3.26 9.28
CA GLY A 35 3.25 -4.24 9.08
C GLY A 35 4.50 -3.76 8.32
N GLY A 36 4.87 -2.47 8.31
CA GLY A 36 6.14 -2.10 7.65
C GLY A 36 6.62 -0.65 7.60
N SER A 37 7.84 -0.48 8.14
CA SER A 37 8.92 0.49 7.85
C SER A 37 8.97 1.83 8.58
N ALA A 38 9.93 1.92 9.51
CA ALA A 38 10.40 3.08 10.26
C ALA A 38 11.34 4.01 9.45
N SER A 39 11.06 4.25 8.17
CA SER A 39 11.79 5.27 7.37
C SER A 39 10.89 6.47 7.08
N SER A 40 11.46 7.67 6.92
CA SER A 40 10.70 8.87 6.56
C SER A 40 9.90 8.62 5.26
N CYS A 41 8.58 8.65 5.37
CA CYS A 41 7.68 8.43 4.24
C CYS A 41 7.37 9.76 3.56
N GLU A 42 8.22 10.15 2.63
CA GLU A 42 8.16 11.47 2.00
C GLU A 42 8.38 11.39 0.48
N ASP A 43 7.93 12.44 -0.20
CA ASP A 43 8.21 12.64 -1.61
C ASP A 43 9.49 13.48 -1.76
N VAL A 44 10.42 12.99 -2.57
CA VAL A 44 11.68 13.66 -2.89
C VAL A 44 11.53 14.52 -4.15
N PHE A 45 10.64 14.12 -5.06
CA PHE A 45 10.36 14.87 -6.29
C PHE A 45 9.21 15.87 -6.09
N ARG A 46 9.36 17.08 -6.63
CA ARG A 46 8.34 18.14 -6.51
C ARG A 46 7.09 17.86 -7.35
N ASN A 47 7.23 17.11 -8.43
CA ASN A 47 6.18 16.82 -9.40
C ASN A 47 5.49 15.46 -9.15
N CYS A 48 5.61 14.88 -7.96
CA CYS A 48 4.95 13.61 -7.63
C CYS A 48 3.42 13.68 -7.84
N ALA A 49 2.79 14.82 -7.54
CA ALA A 49 1.36 15.02 -7.78
C ALA A 49 0.98 14.88 -9.27
N GLU A 50 1.84 15.33 -10.18
CA GLU A 50 1.63 15.21 -11.62
C GLU A 50 1.80 13.76 -12.10
N TYR A 51 2.82 13.06 -11.62
CA TYR A 51 3.00 11.63 -11.94
C TYR A 51 1.84 10.78 -11.43
N VAL A 52 1.35 11.05 -10.22
CA VAL A 52 0.19 10.34 -9.66
C VAL A 52 -1.08 10.63 -10.46
N SER A 53 -1.35 11.88 -10.82
CA SER A 53 -2.55 12.22 -11.58
C SER A 53 -2.58 11.55 -12.95
N ARG A 54 -1.41 11.35 -13.55
CA ARG A 54 -1.23 10.63 -14.82
C ARG A 54 -1.23 9.11 -14.70
N GLY A 55 -1.21 8.54 -13.50
CA GLY A 55 -1.15 7.08 -13.31
C GLY A 55 0.25 6.46 -13.50
N ASP A 56 1.32 7.25 -13.38
CA ASP A 56 2.67 6.76 -13.69
C ASP A 56 3.26 5.86 -12.58
N CYS A 57 2.61 5.68 -11.43
CA CYS A 57 3.16 4.90 -10.31
C CYS A 57 3.35 3.40 -10.66
N LEU A 58 2.58 2.86 -11.61
CA LEU A 58 2.80 1.50 -12.14
C LEU A 58 3.73 1.46 -13.35
N VAL A 59 3.77 2.54 -14.13
CA VAL A 59 4.62 2.65 -15.33
C VAL A 59 6.09 2.79 -14.95
N GLU A 60 6.39 3.74 -14.07
CA GLU A 60 7.75 4.09 -13.63
C GLU A 60 7.97 3.65 -12.18
N LYS A 61 7.44 2.47 -11.83
CA LYS A 61 7.38 1.95 -10.46
C LYS A 61 8.74 2.01 -9.77
N SER A 62 9.82 1.56 -10.41
CA SER A 62 11.17 1.54 -9.81
C SER A 62 11.67 2.95 -9.45
N ALA A 63 11.46 3.93 -10.32
CA ALA A 63 11.85 5.31 -10.07
C ALA A 63 10.98 5.95 -8.97
N LEU A 64 9.65 5.82 -9.09
CA LEU A 64 8.71 6.46 -8.18
C LEU A 64 8.67 5.79 -6.80
N LEU A 65 9.07 4.51 -6.68
CA LEU A 65 9.26 3.80 -5.40
C LEU A 65 10.34 4.43 -4.51
N THR A 66 11.21 5.29 -5.05
CA THR A 66 12.20 6.00 -4.24
C THR A 66 11.94 7.51 -4.20
N LYS A 67 11.35 8.07 -5.26
CA LYS A 67 11.18 9.51 -5.42
C LYS A 67 9.82 10.05 -5.00
N CYS A 68 8.77 9.23 -5.09
CA CYS A 68 7.37 9.62 -4.83
C CYS A 68 6.69 8.63 -3.91
N ARG A 69 7.39 8.19 -2.87
CA ARG A 69 6.98 7.08 -2.00
C ARG A 69 5.64 7.34 -1.34
N ARG A 70 5.43 8.58 -0.87
CA ARG A 70 4.23 8.98 -0.16
C ARG A 70 3.07 9.18 -1.14
N SER A 71 3.30 9.98 -2.19
CA SER A 71 2.29 10.28 -3.22
C SER A 71 1.81 9.02 -3.96
N CYS A 72 2.72 8.07 -4.25
CA CYS A 72 2.35 6.79 -4.85
C CYS A 72 1.82 5.75 -3.84
N TYR A 73 1.70 6.09 -2.55
CA TYR A 73 1.30 5.20 -1.47
C TYR A 73 2.15 3.93 -1.33
N PHE A 74 3.44 4.02 -1.65
CA PHE A 74 4.41 2.95 -1.39
C PHE A 74 4.89 2.91 0.06
N CYS A 75 4.57 3.94 0.83
CA CYS A 75 4.70 4.00 2.27
C CYS A 75 3.57 4.86 2.83
N THR A 76 3.41 4.86 4.15
CA THR A 76 2.56 5.83 4.85
C THR A 76 3.35 6.57 5.94
N PRO A 77 3.06 7.85 6.22
CA PRO A 77 3.71 8.58 7.28
C PRO A 77 3.26 8.06 8.65
N ASN A 78 4.21 7.99 9.60
CA ASN A 78 3.92 7.71 11.01
C ASN A 78 3.59 9.04 11.71
N ASP A 79 2.49 9.66 11.30
CA ASP A 79 2.01 10.93 11.86
C ASP A 79 0.77 10.67 12.72
N GLU A 80 0.85 11.01 14.00
CA GLU A 80 -0.26 10.90 14.97
C GLU A 80 -1.45 11.81 14.61
N SER A 81 -1.24 12.80 13.73
CA SER A 81 -2.29 13.69 13.21
C SER A 81 -2.96 13.18 11.93
N ALA A 82 -2.46 12.08 11.34
CA ALA A 82 -3.06 11.51 10.14
C ALA A 82 -4.42 10.87 10.42
N ASP A 83 -5.35 11.04 9.47
CA ASP A 83 -6.63 10.34 9.49
C ASP A 83 -6.40 8.82 9.44
N ARG A 84 -6.87 8.11 10.48
CA ARG A 84 -6.66 6.66 10.62
C ARG A 84 -7.33 5.85 9.50
N ASP A 85 -8.45 6.33 8.98
CA ASP A 85 -9.18 5.64 7.92
C ASP A 85 -8.46 5.80 6.58
N GLU A 86 -7.97 7.01 6.28
CA GLU A 86 -7.10 7.27 5.12
C GLU A 86 -5.81 6.44 5.18
N LEU A 87 -5.17 6.43 6.35
CA LEU A 87 -3.97 5.63 6.60
C LEU A 87 -4.22 4.14 6.33
N GLY A 88 -5.34 3.60 6.82
CA GLY A 88 -5.74 2.22 6.58
C GLY A 88 -5.97 1.90 5.09
N ARG A 89 -6.62 2.80 4.34
CA ARG A 89 -6.82 2.62 2.88
C ARG A 89 -5.48 2.63 2.12
N ASN A 90 -4.58 3.55 2.46
CA ASN A 90 -3.25 3.62 1.86
C ASN A 90 -2.40 2.37 2.14
N LYS A 91 -2.49 1.83 3.36
CA LYS A 91 -1.79 0.60 3.72
C LYS A 91 -2.42 -0.64 3.07
N MET A 92 -3.73 -0.65 2.84
CA MET A 92 -4.39 -1.68 2.03
C MET A 92 -3.90 -1.64 0.57
N TYR A 93 -3.74 -0.45 -0.01
CA TYR A 93 -3.13 -0.30 -1.34
C TYR A 93 -1.71 -0.90 -1.39
N GLN A 94 -0.91 -0.74 -0.32
CA GLN A 94 0.44 -1.33 -0.22
C GLN A 94 0.43 -2.86 -0.18
N SER A 95 -0.64 -3.47 0.33
CA SER A 95 -0.76 -4.93 0.37
C SER A 95 -0.96 -5.55 -1.02
N LEU A 96 -1.29 -4.75 -2.04
CA LEU A 96 -1.47 -5.24 -3.40
C LEU A 96 -0.16 -5.80 -3.97
N ARG A 97 -0.19 -7.08 -4.34
CA ARG A 97 0.89 -7.74 -5.07
C ARG A 97 0.82 -7.36 -6.55
N LEU A 98 1.24 -6.14 -6.87
CA LEU A 98 1.26 -5.57 -8.22
C LEU A 98 2.33 -6.20 -9.16
N GLY A 99 2.93 -7.32 -8.76
CA GLY A 99 4.00 -7.98 -9.51
C GLY A 99 5.31 -7.18 -9.59
N PRO A 100 6.32 -7.73 -10.27
CA PRO A 100 7.55 -7.02 -10.59
C PRO A 100 7.28 -5.87 -11.57
N SER A 101 8.21 -4.92 -11.63
CA SER A 101 8.21 -3.90 -12.69
C SER A 101 8.18 -4.57 -14.06
N GLN A 102 7.29 -4.11 -14.93
CA GLN A 102 7.14 -4.64 -16.27
C GLN A 102 8.23 -4.05 -17.18
N ASP A 103 8.89 -4.90 -17.97
CA ASP A 103 9.77 -4.44 -19.05
C ASP A 103 8.92 -4.13 -20.29
N ILE A 104 8.77 -2.84 -20.61
CA ILE A 104 7.95 -2.37 -21.73
C ILE A 104 8.83 -2.32 -22.99
N SER A 105 8.90 -3.46 -23.67
CA SER A 105 9.64 -3.66 -24.93
C SER A 105 8.71 -3.69 -26.15
N GLY A 106 9.29 -3.69 -27.36
CA GLY A 106 8.55 -3.69 -28.63
C GLY A 106 8.67 -2.39 -29.41
N THR A 107 7.78 -2.22 -30.39
CA THR A 107 7.69 -1.00 -31.21
C THR A 107 7.27 0.21 -30.37
N LEU A 108 7.48 1.42 -30.88
CA LEU A 108 7.05 2.64 -30.19
C LEU A 108 5.54 2.60 -29.86
N GLN A 109 4.71 2.18 -30.82
CA GLN A 109 3.26 2.09 -30.66
C GLN A 109 2.85 1.08 -29.57
N GLU A 110 3.48 -0.10 -29.55
CA GLU A 110 3.21 -1.12 -28.51
C GLU A 110 3.61 -0.62 -27.13
N ARG A 111 4.76 0.04 -27.04
CA ARG A 111 5.27 0.59 -25.78
C ARG A 111 4.37 1.71 -25.25
N GLU A 112 3.90 2.61 -26.12
CA GLU A 112 2.97 3.67 -25.74
C GLU A 112 1.62 3.11 -25.27
N SER A 113 1.07 2.14 -26.00
CA SER A 113 -0.18 1.46 -25.62
C SER A 113 -0.04 0.74 -24.27
N ALA A 114 1.06 0.03 -24.04
CA ALA A 114 1.32 -0.65 -22.78
C ALA A 114 1.45 0.34 -21.61
N ARG A 115 2.15 1.46 -21.80
CA ARG A 115 2.28 2.53 -20.79
C ARG A 115 0.91 3.12 -20.45
N GLU A 116 0.08 3.38 -21.45
CA GLU A 116 -1.26 3.92 -21.25
C GLU A 116 -2.18 2.94 -20.49
N ASN A 117 -2.14 1.66 -20.84
CA ASN A 117 -2.89 0.64 -20.10
C ASN A 117 -2.46 0.58 -18.62
N LEU A 118 -1.16 0.64 -18.34
CA LEU A 118 -0.65 0.65 -16.97
C LEU A 118 -1.09 1.90 -16.19
N ARG A 119 -1.19 3.06 -16.85
CA ARG A 119 -1.73 4.29 -16.23
C ARG A 119 -3.20 4.13 -15.84
N GLN A 120 -4.00 3.57 -16.73
CA GLN A 120 -5.41 3.32 -16.46
C GLN A 120 -5.59 2.33 -15.31
N VAL A 121 -4.74 1.30 -15.23
CA VAL A 121 -4.73 0.36 -14.09
C VAL A 121 -4.36 1.07 -12.79
N ASP A 122 -3.32 1.92 -12.76
CA ASP A 122 -2.93 2.68 -11.57
C ASP A 122 -4.08 3.58 -11.09
N GLN A 123 -4.68 4.35 -12.01
CA GLN A 123 -5.79 5.24 -11.71
C GLN A 123 -7.03 4.46 -11.20
N TYR A 124 -7.36 3.33 -11.82
CA TYR A 124 -8.47 2.48 -11.39
C TYR A 124 -8.23 1.91 -10.00
N LEU A 125 -7.06 1.30 -9.76
CA LEU A 125 -6.73 0.71 -8.46
C LEU A 125 -6.73 1.76 -7.36
N ARG A 126 -6.17 2.95 -7.60
CA ARG A 126 -6.25 4.05 -6.63
C ARG A 126 -7.68 4.44 -6.33
N ARG A 127 -8.52 4.61 -7.35
CA ARG A 127 -9.93 4.99 -7.14
C ARG A 127 -10.69 3.96 -6.32
N VAL A 128 -10.53 2.68 -6.62
CA VAL A 128 -11.30 1.59 -6.01
C VAL A 128 -10.77 1.19 -4.65
N MET A 129 -9.45 1.17 -4.46
CA MET A 129 -8.87 0.71 -3.19
C MET A 129 -8.85 1.81 -2.13
N LEU A 130 -8.93 3.07 -2.55
CA LEU A 130 -8.98 4.23 -1.67
C LEU A 130 -10.41 4.76 -1.48
N SER A 131 -11.41 4.12 -2.07
CA SER A 131 -12.81 4.41 -1.76
C SER A 131 -13.23 3.71 -0.46
N ASP A 132 -14.17 4.34 0.24
CA ASP A 132 -14.59 3.90 1.58
C ASP A 132 -15.27 2.52 1.54
N ASP A 133 -16.05 2.25 0.49
CA ASP A 133 -16.80 1.00 0.31
C ASP A 133 -15.91 -0.25 0.27
N VAL A 134 -14.80 -0.21 -0.45
CA VAL A 134 -13.88 -1.34 -0.58
C VAL A 134 -12.97 -1.45 0.64
N GLY A 135 -12.47 -0.31 1.14
CA GLY A 135 -11.62 -0.27 2.32
C GLY A 135 -12.32 -0.84 3.56
N ASP A 136 -13.57 -0.45 3.79
CA ASP A 136 -14.35 -0.92 4.93
C ASP A 136 -14.74 -2.39 4.79
N ALA A 137 -15.12 -2.83 3.59
CA ALA A 137 -15.49 -4.21 3.35
C ALA A 137 -14.32 -5.18 3.54
N GLU A 138 -13.09 -4.82 3.12
CA GLU A 138 -11.92 -5.67 3.33
C GLU A 138 -11.42 -5.62 4.78
N ARG A 139 -11.42 -4.43 5.41
CA ARG A 139 -11.10 -4.31 6.85
C ARG A 139 -12.06 -5.14 7.70
N ALA A 140 -13.35 -5.15 7.39
CA ALA A 140 -14.35 -5.95 8.09
C ALA A 140 -14.16 -7.47 7.94
N ARG A 141 -13.51 -7.94 6.87
CA ARG A 141 -13.17 -9.35 6.66
C ARG A 141 -11.94 -9.81 7.47
N CYS A 142 -11.15 -8.88 7.96
CA CYS A 142 -9.91 -9.18 8.67
C CYS A 142 -10.18 -9.45 10.14
N THR A 143 -10.22 -10.74 10.54
CA THR A 143 -10.52 -11.14 11.92
C THR A 143 -9.46 -12.05 12.54
N ASN A 144 -9.33 -12.02 13.86
CA ASN A 144 -8.55 -13.02 14.60
C ASN A 144 -9.22 -14.40 14.49
N ARG A 145 -8.44 -15.49 14.49
CA ARG A 145 -8.88 -16.87 14.27
C ARG A 145 -8.38 -17.85 15.32
#